data_AF-T0T9G6-F1
#
_entry.id   AF-T0T9G6-F1
#
_cell.length_a   1.000
_cell.length_b   1.000
_cell.length_c   1.000
_cell.angle_alpha   90.00
_cell.angle_beta   90.00
_cell.angle_gamma   90.00
#
_symmetry.space_group_name_H-M   'P 1'
#
loop_
_entity.id
_entity.type
_entity.pdbx_description
1 polymer ?
#
loop_
_entity_poly.entity_id
_entity_poly.type
_entity_poly.pdbx_seq_one_letter_code
_entity_poly.pdbx_strand_id
1 'polypeptide(L)'
;MKKLIALIALALLSVHVFATAPSMNVVKLAQEAISKTADQYFGEGTFVAFDKITYENGVATEVFYTAFWSETTTDLSYDEGEPVFSPYVSECEQQFVYIVETGKVLLTTQGYCN
;
A
#
# COMPACT_ATOMS: atom_id res chain seq x y z
N MET A 1 60.18 -23.24 -12.13
CA MET A 1 58.95 -22.71 -12.76
C MET A 1 57.75 -23.54 -12.33
N LYS A 2 57.06 -23.23 -11.21
CA LYS A 2 55.88 -24.01 -10.73
C LYS A 2 55.10 -23.35 -9.57
N LYS A 3 55.06 -22.01 -9.46
CA LYS A 3 54.38 -21.33 -8.33
C LYS A 3 53.63 -20.05 -8.75
N LEU A 4 52.98 -20.04 -9.91
CA LEU A 4 52.34 -18.81 -10.42
C LEU A 4 50.98 -19.03 -11.08
N ILE A 5 50.24 -20.07 -10.68
CA ILE A 5 48.90 -20.35 -11.25
C ILE A 5 47.79 -20.29 -10.17
N ALA A 6 48.13 -20.19 -8.88
CA ALA A 6 47.13 -20.26 -7.80
C ALA A 6 46.48 -18.91 -7.41
N LEU A 7 46.70 -17.81 -8.17
CA LEU A 7 46.21 -16.47 -7.78
C LEU A 7 45.06 -15.91 -8.62
N ILE A 8 44.51 -16.64 -9.59
CA ILE A 8 43.51 -16.10 -10.53
C ILE A 8 42.08 -16.65 -10.29
N ALA A 9 41.88 -17.59 -9.36
CA ALA A 9 40.57 -18.22 -9.15
C ALA A 9 39.70 -17.59 -8.03
N LEU A 10 39.99 -16.35 -7.59
CA LEU A 10 39.29 -15.71 -6.47
C LEU A 10 38.62 -14.37 -6.80
N ALA A 11 38.34 -14.10 -8.08
CA ALA A 11 37.78 -12.81 -8.51
C ALA A 11 36.50 -12.93 -9.38
N LEU A 12 35.76 -14.04 -9.28
CA LEU A 12 34.51 -14.24 -10.01
C LEU A 12 33.37 -14.82 -9.14
N LEU A 13 33.38 -14.57 -7.83
CA LEU A 13 32.10 -14.47 -7.13
C LEU A 13 31.52 -13.09 -7.44
N SER A 14 31.04 -12.94 -8.68
CA SER A 14 29.94 -12.04 -8.98
C SER A 14 28.82 -12.43 -8.03
N VAL A 15 28.68 -11.65 -6.96
CA VAL A 15 27.52 -11.68 -6.08
C VAL A 15 26.37 -11.30 -7.00
N HIS A 16 25.71 -12.32 -7.55
CA HIS A 16 24.41 -12.15 -8.15
C HIS A 16 23.54 -11.79 -6.96
N VAL A 17 23.40 -10.48 -6.72
CA VAL A 17 22.34 -9.94 -5.90
C VAL A 17 21.08 -10.37 -6.65
N PHE A 18 20.60 -11.56 -6.32
CA PHE A 18 19.25 -11.96 -6.67
C PHE A 18 18.40 -10.91 -6.00
N ALA A 19 17.86 -9.98 -6.79
CA ALA A 19 16.73 -9.18 -6.38
C ALA A 19 15.66 -10.20 -6.00
N THR A 20 15.60 -10.57 -4.72
CA THR A 20 14.53 -11.41 -4.22
C THR A 20 13.29 -10.58 -4.44
N ALA A 21 12.44 -11.02 -5.38
CA ALA A 21 11.09 -10.50 -5.50
C ALA A 21 10.51 -10.39 -4.08
N PRO A 22 9.77 -9.31 -3.78
CA PRO A 22 9.21 -9.13 -2.45
C PRO A 22 8.56 -10.44 -2.08
N SER A 23 8.97 -10.98 -0.93
CA SER A 23 8.36 -12.18 -0.38
C SER A 23 6.86 -11.97 -0.48
N MET A 24 6.16 -12.79 -1.27
CA MET A 24 4.72 -12.61 -1.52
C MET A 24 3.92 -12.54 -0.22
N ASN A 25 4.50 -13.06 0.87
CA ASN A 25 4.00 -12.93 2.23
C ASN A 25 3.98 -11.48 2.73
N VAL A 26 4.97 -10.64 2.44
CA VAL A 26 5.01 -9.22 2.85
C VAL A 26 3.87 -8.44 2.20
N VAL A 27 3.66 -8.65 0.90
CA VAL A 27 2.56 -8.03 0.15
C VAL A 27 1.21 -8.46 0.73
N LYS A 28 1.04 -9.76 1.00
CA LYS A 28 -0.18 -10.29 1.60
C LYS A 28 -0.43 -9.77 3.01
N LEU A 29 0.60 -9.74 3.87
CA LEU A 29 0.50 -9.20 5.23
C LEU A 29 0.15 -7.71 5.22
N ALA A 30 0.77 -6.94 4.32
CA ALA A 30 0.46 -5.53 4.15
C ALA A 30 -0.99 -5.33 3.69
N GLN A 31 -1.46 -6.13 2.72
CA GLN A 31 -2.84 -6.08 2.24
C GLN A 31 -3.83 -6.35 3.38
N GLU A 32 -3.63 -7.42 4.15
CA GLU A 32 -4.53 -7.77 5.27
C GLU A 32 -4.55 -6.66 6.34
N ALA A 33 -3.39 -6.11 6.70
CA ALA A 33 -3.28 -5.04 7.68
C ALA A 33 -3.92 -3.73 7.19
N ILE A 34 -3.69 -3.37 5.93
CA ILE A 34 -4.25 -2.14 5.34
C ILE A 34 -5.75 -2.28 5.12
N SER A 35 -6.25 -3.40 4.58
CA SER A 35 -7.71 -3.62 4.44
C SER A 35 -8.41 -3.45 5.77
N LYS A 36 -7.92 -4.11 6.82
CA LYS A 36 -8.49 -3.98 8.17
C LYS A 36 -8.47 -2.54 8.67
N THR A 37 -7.38 -1.82 8.44
CA THR A 37 -7.26 -0.42 8.88
C THR A 37 -8.19 0.48 8.06
N ALA A 38 -8.27 0.29 6.75
CA ALA A 38 -9.11 1.09 5.87
C ALA A 38 -10.60 0.90 6.19
N ASP A 39 -11.04 -0.34 6.46
CA ASP A 39 -12.41 -0.63 6.93
C ASP A 39 -12.72 0.09 8.26
N GLN A 40 -11.74 0.24 9.16
CA GLN A 40 -11.93 0.98 10.42
C GLN A 40 -12.03 2.49 10.22
N TYR A 41 -11.42 3.04 9.16
CA TYR A 41 -11.44 4.48 8.86
C TYR A 41 -12.67 4.89 8.04
N PHE A 42 -13.03 4.11 7.02
CA PHE A 42 -14.08 4.47 6.06
C PHE A 42 -15.36 3.66 6.21
N GLY A 43 -15.30 2.47 6.82
CA GLY A 43 -16.44 1.58 6.97
C GLY A 43 -16.40 0.40 5.98
N GLU A 44 -17.47 -0.41 6.04
CA GLU A 44 -17.63 -1.58 5.18
C GLU A 44 -17.69 -1.19 3.69
N GLY A 45 -17.24 -2.09 2.81
CA GLY A 45 -17.23 -1.86 1.37
C GLY A 45 -15.97 -1.18 0.84
N THR A 46 -14.98 -0.93 1.69
CA THR A 46 -13.68 -0.38 1.28
C THR A 46 -12.92 -1.40 0.42
N PHE A 47 -12.43 -0.93 -0.73
CA PHE A 47 -11.57 -1.71 -1.63
C PHE A 47 -10.13 -1.19 -1.53
N VAL A 48 -9.13 -2.09 -1.51
CA VAL A 48 -7.72 -1.68 -1.50
C VAL A 48 -6.99 -2.18 -2.76
N ALA A 49 -6.29 -1.28 -3.44
CA ALA A 49 -5.45 -1.58 -4.58
C ALA A 49 -3.97 -1.43 -4.24
N PHE A 50 -3.16 -2.38 -4.67
CA PHE A 50 -1.70 -2.29 -4.53
C PHE A 50 -1.15 -1.14 -5.37
N ASP A 51 -0.20 -0.38 -4.82
CA ASP A 51 0.47 0.71 -5.52
C ASP A 51 1.96 0.36 -5.78
N LYS A 52 2.77 0.35 -4.71
CA LYS A 52 4.23 0.17 -4.82
C LYS A 52 4.86 -0.42 -3.56
N ILE A 53 6.13 -0.80 -3.66
CA ILE A 53 6.97 -1.24 -2.54
C ILE A 53 8.28 -0.45 -2.58
N THR A 54 8.72 0.05 -1.43
CA THR A 54 10.06 0.64 -1.26
C THR A 54 11.03 -0.43 -0.76
N TYR A 55 12.27 -0.37 -1.25
CA TYR A 55 13.34 -1.27 -0.84
C TYR A 55 14.57 -0.49 -0.36
N GLU A 56 15.21 -1.00 0.68
CA GLU A 56 16.52 -0.56 1.13
C GLU A 56 17.46 -1.75 1.13
N ASN A 57 18.58 -1.66 0.39
CA ASN A 57 19.57 -2.73 0.26
C ASN A 57 18.97 -4.09 -0.16
N GLY A 58 17.93 -4.07 -1.00
CA GLY A 58 17.25 -5.28 -1.48
C GLY A 58 16.22 -5.86 -0.50
N VAL A 59 15.96 -5.20 0.63
CA VAL A 59 14.96 -5.58 1.63
C VAL A 59 13.76 -4.66 1.51
N ALA A 60 12.56 -5.21 1.43
CA ALA A 60 11.33 -4.41 1.41
C ALA A 60 11.13 -3.70 2.76
N THR A 61 10.96 -2.39 2.75
CA THR A 61 10.79 -1.56 3.95
C THR A 61 9.38 -1.01 4.11
N GLU A 62 8.74 -0.69 2.99
CA GLU A 62 7.41 -0.08 2.96
C GLU A 62 6.57 -0.67 1.84
N VAL A 63 5.28 -0.90 2.10
CA VAL A 63 4.31 -1.35 1.09
C VAL A 63 3.14 -0.38 1.06
N PHE A 64 2.78 0.10 -0.12
CA PHE A 64 1.75 1.11 -0.31
C PHE A 64 0.53 0.50 -1.00
N TYR A 65 -0.64 0.87 -0.50
CA TYR A 65 -1.94 0.56 -1.10
C TYR A 65 -2.82 1.81 -1.07
N THR A 66 -3.69 1.95 -2.06
CA THR A 66 -4.74 2.97 -2.06
C THR A 66 -6.07 2.31 -1.70
N ALA A 67 -6.72 2.81 -0.66
CA ALA A 67 -8.09 2.44 -0.32
C ALA A 67 -9.06 3.35 -1.06
N PHE A 68 -10.14 2.76 -1.56
CA PHE A 68 -11.24 3.40 -2.24
C PHE A 68 -12.52 3.07 -1.48
N TRP A 69 -13.29 4.09 -1.16
CA TRP A 69 -14.57 3.95 -0.48
C TRP A 69 -15.59 4.88 -1.11
N SER A 70 -16.83 4.41 -1.23
CA SER A 70 -17.94 5.22 -1.72
C SER A 70 -19.22 4.81 -1.00
N GLU A 71 -20.01 5.80 -0.60
CA GLU A 71 -21.33 5.59 0.00
C GLU A 71 -22.32 6.58 -0.60
N THR A 72 -23.53 6.09 -0.92
CA THR A 72 -24.63 6.97 -1.33
C THR A 72 -25.54 7.21 -0.14
N THR A 73 -25.60 8.46 0.30
CA THR A 73 -26.53 8.94 1.32
C THR A 73 -27.61 9.80 0.68
N THR A 74 -28.64 10.15 1.44
CA THR A 74 -29.69 11.08 0.97
C THR A 74 -29.56 12.38 1.74
N ASP A 75 -29.30 13.46 1.02
CA ASP A 75 -29.27 14.80 1.60
C ASP A 75 -30.67 15.41 1.61
N LEU A 76 -30.95 16.20 2.64
CA LEU A 76 -32.21 16.91 2.82
C LEU A 76 -31.96 18.40 2.64
N SER A 77 -32.61 18.97 1.63
CA SER A 77 -32.66 20.42 1.41
C SER A 77 -34.11 20.91 1.42
N TYR A 78 -34.30 22.22 1.44
CA TYR A 78 -35.62 22.83 1.35
C TYR A 78 -35.68 23.73 0.11
N ASP A 79 -36.66 23.49 -0.76
CA ASP A 79 -36.96 24.32 -1.92
C ASP A 79 -38.36 24.90 -1.78
N GLU A 80 -38.47 26.23 -1.80
CA GLU A 80 -39.71 26.98 -1.52
C GLU A 80 -40.45 26.57 -0.23
N GLY A 81 -39.72 26.00 0.76
CA GLY A 81 -40.28 25.53 2.03
C GLY A 81 -40.69 24.06 2.04
N GLU A 82 -40.62 23.36 0.90
CA GLU A 82 -40.87 21.93 0.77
C GLU A 82 -39.57 21.12 0.89
N PRO A 83 -39.60 19.94 1.53
CA PRO A 83 -38.41 19.08 1.65
C PRO A 83 -38.06 18.41 0.31
N VAL A 84 -36.81 18.54 -0.11
CA VAL A 84 -36.25 17.89 -1.30
C VAL A 84 -35.16 16.92 -0.87
N PHE A 85 -35.33 15.65 -1.25
CA PHE A 85 -34.40 14.56 -0.97
C PHE A 85 -33.57 14.26 -2.21
N SER A 86 -32.28 14.53 -2.15
CA SER A 86 -31.36 14.29 -3.26
C SER A 86 -30.30 13.26 -2.86
N PRO A 87 -29.96 12.30 -3.75
CA PRO A 87 -28.84 11.40 -3.48
C PRO A 87 -27.54 12.20 -3.45
N TYR A 88 -26.72 11.96 -2.43
CA TYR A 88 -25.37 12.47 -2.30
C TYR A 88 -24.41 11.27 -2.30
N VAL A 89 -23.39 11.29 -3.14
CA VAL A 89 -22.37 10.25 -3.18
C VAL A 89 -21.12 10.81 -2.54
N SER A 90 -20.75 10.23 -1.39
CA SER A 90 -19.46 10.49 -0.76
C SER A 90 -18.44 9.52 -1.34
N GLU A 91 -17.25 10.00 -1.68
CA GLU A 91 -16.17 9.19 -2.23
C GLU A 91 -14.86 9.55 -1.55
N CYS A 92 -14.10 8.54 -1.13
CA CYS A 92 -12.79 8.71 -0.53
C CYS A 92 -11.76 7.81 -1.22
N GLU A 93 -10.63 8.41 -1.56
CA GLU A 93 -9.40 7.72 -1.93
C GLU A 93 -8.33 8.07 -0.91
N GLN A 94 -7.67 7.09 -0.31
CA GLN A 94 -6.62 7.33 0.67
C GLN A 94 -5.51 6.31 0.52
N GLN A 95 -4.29 6.79 0.30
CA GLN A 95 -3.11 5.93 0.29
C GLN A 95 -2.63 5.66 1.71
N PHE A 96 -2.38 4.38 1.98
CA PHE A 96 -1.81 3.87 3.22
C PHE A 96 -0.41 3.31 2.95
N VAL A 97 0.42 3.33 3.98
CA VAL A 97 1.72 2.67 3.99
C VAL A 97 1.79 1.67 5.15
N TYR A 98 2.23 0.46 4.83
CA TYR A 98 2.59 -0.57 5.80
C TYR A 98 4.12 -0.58 5.99
N ILE A 99 4.57 -0.31 7.22
CA ILE A 99 5.99 -0.30 7.60
C ILE A 99 6.40 -1.72 7.97
N VAL A 100 7.18 -2.38 7.11
CA VAL A 100 7.48 -3.82 7.20
C VAL A 100 8.15 -4.20 8.51
N GLU A 101 9.10 -3.38 8.98
CA GLU A 101 9.83 -3.64 10.23
C GLU A 101 8.91 -3.68 11.45
N THR A 102 7.92 -2.77 11.50
CA THR A 102 7.09 -2.59 12.71
C THR A 102 5.69 -3.18 12.58
N GLY A 103 5.28 -3.54 11.37
CA GLY A 103 3.92 -3.96 11.05
C GLY A 103 2.87 -2.85 11.18
N LYS A 104 3.29 -1.59 11.34
CA LYS A 104 2.37 -0.46 11.50
C LYS A 104 1.79 -0.02 10.16
N VAL A 105 0.53 0.39 10.17
CA VAL A 105 -0.15 1.03 9.03
C VAL A 105 -0.33 2.51 9.34
N LEU A 106 0.01 3.36 8.39
CA LEU A 106 -0.12 4.82 8.49
C LEU A 106 -0.87 5.37 7.27
N LEU A 107 -1.64 6.42 7.47
CA LEU A 107 -2.19 7.21 6.37
C LEU A 107 -1.08 8.09 5.80
N THR A 108 -0.98 8.16 4.49
CA THR A 108 -0.11 9.14 3.82
C THR A 108 -0.84 10.46 3.62
N THR A 109 -0.13 11.49 3.19
CA THR A 109 -0.75 12.77 2.80
C THR A 109 -1.43 12.71 1.43
N GLN A 110 -1.35 11.59 0.72
CA GLN A 110 -2.02 11.39 -0.56
C GLN A 110 -3.42 10.82 -0.32
N GLY A 111 -4.41 11.67 -0.43
CA GLY A 111 -5.81 11.28 -0.33
C GLY A 111 -6.74 12.39 -0.79
N TYR A 112 -7.98 12.01 -1.04
CA TYR A 112 -9.07 12.87 -1.49
C TYR A 112 -10.37 12.33 -0.92
N CYS A 113 -11.22 13.20 -0.39
CA CYS A 113 -12.57 12.84 0.04
C CYS A 113 -13.54 13.96 -0.38
N ASN A 114 -14.67 13.57 -0.96
CA ASN A 114 -15.83 14.42 -1.20
C ASN A 114 -17.04 13.91 -0.45
#